data_AF-A0A3G8ZQS9-F1
#
_entry.id   AF-A0A3G8ZQS9-F1
#
_cell.length_a   1.000
_cell.length_b   1.000
_cell.length_c   1.000
_cell.angle_alpha   90.00
_cell.angle_beta   90.00
_cell.angle_gamma   90.00
#
_symmetry.space_group_name_H-M   'P 1'
#
loop_
_entity.id
_entity.type
_entity.pdbx_description
1 polymer ?
#
loop_
_entity_poly.entity_id
_entity_poly.type
_entity_poly.pdbx_seq_one_letter_code
_entity_poly.pdbx_strand_id
1 'polypeptide(L)'
;MGCLRLEYLEFTCLRVEKNDIFARRKNEVGFIVAGLNHVAHQMTGPGDPPGKNSSQQKQPWDLNGDGILQKNEADSWWLTGKGADIWVDNSLIDWTGLEMPLNTSIGKTFSIDTHTAFVDLPYETASTYGGTSFVRTGERTASVIDQKYHYDYRPNNSVKNVIRNFMNWYGKPSLPWPNNIPRLQGVDYMIHYQNPQIKFK
;
A
#
# COMPACT_ATOMS: atom_id res chain seq x y z
N MET A 1 29.24 12.41 -4.89
CA MET A 1 28.43 11.21 -4.60
C MET A 1 28.30 11.10 -3.09
N GLY A 2 27.21 11.57 -2.50
CA GLY A 2 26.95 11.47 -1.06
C GLY A 2 25.84 10.45 -0.82
N CYS A 3 26.13 9.39 -0.08
CA CYS A 3 25.14 8.37 0.31
C CYS A 3 24.53 8.78 1.66
N LEU A 4 23.23 8.57 1.85
CA LEU A 4 22.49 8.93 3.07
C LEU A 4 23.11 8.24 4.30
N ARG A 5 23.64 9.03 5.22
CA ARG A 5 24.10 8.57 6.53
C ARG A 5 22.94 8.73 7.51
N LEU A 6 22.20 7.65 7.75
CA LEU A 6 21.29 7.55 8.89
C LEU A 6 22.13 7.21 10.11
N GLU A 7 21.96 7.95 11.22
CA GLU A 7 22.88 8.00 12.38
C GLU A 7 23.17 6.65 13.07
N TYR A 8 22.61 5.53 12.63
CA TYR A 8 22.86 4.20 13.21
C TYR A 8 23.06 3.06 12.19
N LEU A 9 23.12 3.34 10.88
CA LEU A 9 23.27 2.31 9.84
C LEU A 9 24.18 2.78 8.70
N GLU A 10 25.34 2.12 8.54
CA GLU A 10 26.22 2.32 7.38
C GLU A 10 25.72 1.51 6.18
N PHE A 11 25.28 2.23 5.15
CA PHE A 11 24.94 1.66 3.84
C PHE A 11 26.06 1.94 2.84
N THR A 12 26.38 0.94 2.02
CA THR A 12 27.18 1.11 0.80
C THR A 12 26.24 1.20 -0.38
N CYS A 13 26.15 2.39 -0.98
CA CYS A 13 25.46 2.58 -2.26
C CYS A 13 26.20 1.78 -3.34
N LEU A 14 25.55 0.76 -3.92
CA LEU A 14 26.13 -0.07 -4.98
C LEU A 14 25.90 0.56 -6.36
N ARG A 15 24.70 1.10 -6.59
CA ARG A 15 24.33 1.77 -7.84
C ARG A 15 23.19 2.75 -7.57
N VAL A 16 23.26 3.92 -8.19
CA VAL A 16 22.15 4.88 -8.25
C VAL A 16 21.78 5.00 -9.72
N GLU A 17 20.61 4.50 -10.08
CA GLU A 17 20.00 4.74 -11.38
C GLU A 17 18.94 5.83 -11.24
N LYS A 18 18.51 6.37 -12.37
CA LYS A 18 17.68 7.60 -12.42
C LYS A 18 16.42 7.51 -11.53
N ASN A 19 15.91 6.30 -11.30
CA ASN A 19 14.71 6.02 -10.49
C ASN A 19 14.90 4.91 -9.44
N ASP A 20 16.11 4.39 -9.23
CA ASP A 20 16.34 3.25 -8.35
C ASP A 20 17.59 3.46 -7.48
N ILE A 21 17.47 3.19 -6.19
CA ILE A 21 18.60 3.17 -5.25
C ILE A 21 18.89 1.73 -4.85
N PHE A 22 20.06 1.25 -5.26
CA PHE A 22 20.59 -0.05 -4.84
C PHE A 22 21.58 0.19 -3.70
N ALA A 23 21.14 -0.09 -2.47
CA ALA A 23 21.97 0.01 -1.28
C ALA A 23 22.17 -1.36 -0.63
N ARG A 24 23.40 -1.61 -0.17
CA ARG A 24 23.75 -2.79 0.61
C ARG A 24 24.21 -2.36 1.99
N ARG A 25 23.68 -2.97 3.05
CA ARG A 25 24.21 -2.80 4.41
C ARG A 25 25.59 -3.45 4.49
N LYS A 26 26.59 -2.80 5.09
CA LYS A 26 27.84 -3.50 5.41
C LYS A 26 27.51 -4.68 6.34
N ASN A 27 27.89 -5.89 5.92
CA ASN A 27 27.83 -7.17 6.66
C ASN A 27 26.54 -8.02 6.60
N GLU A 28 25.59 -7.77 5.69
CA GLU A 28 24.44 -8.69 5.46
C GLU A 28 24.21 -8.99 3.96
N VAL A 29 23.69 -10.19 3.68
CA VAL A 29 23.26 -10.66 2.36
C VAL A 29 21.77 -10.36 2.23
N GLY A 30 21.44 -9.11 1.88
CA GLY A 30 20.07 -8.68 1.64
C GLY A 30 20.09 -7.47 0.72
N PHE A 31 19.33 -7.55 -0.37
CA PHE A 31 19.16 -6.46 -1.33
C PHE A 31 17.85 -5.74 -1.00
N ILE A 32 17.91 -4.42 -0.88
CA ILE A 32 16.72 -3.57 -0.82
C ILE A 32 16.55 -3.01 -2.22
N VAL A 33 15.45 -3.38 -2.90
CA VAL A 33 15.02 -2.78 -4.16
C VAL A 33 13.91 -1.80 -3.81
N ALA A 34 14.19 -0.51 -3.93
CA ALA A 34 13.20 0.55 -3.81
C ALA A 34 13.00 1.17 -5.19
N GLY A 35 11.94 0.75 -5.87
CA GLY A 35 11.52 1.37 -7.14
C GLY A 35 10.80 2.69 -6.86
N LEU A 36 11.40 3.81 -7.25
CA LEU A 36 10.73 5.12 -7.21
C LEU A 36 9.86 5.25 -8.46
N ASN A 37 8.59 4.83 -8.37
CA ASN A 37 7.62 5.21 -9.38
C ASN A 37 7.05 6.60 -9.02
N HIS A 38 7.81 7.66 -9.30
CA HIS A 38 7.27 9.02 -9.31
C HIS A 38 6.49 9.24 -10.61
N VAL A 39 5.23 8.79 -10.65
CA VAL A 39 4.28 9.35 -11.62
C VAL A 39 3.78 10.67 -11.06
N ALA A 40 4.55 11.72 -11.31
CA ALA A 40 4.09 13.09 -11.15
C ALA A 40 3.04 13.36 -12.25
N HIS A 41 1.76 13.22 -11.93
CA HIS A 41 0.72 13.73 -12.82
C HIS A 41 0.68 15.26 -12.72
N GLN A 42 1.18 15.91 -13.78
CA GLN A 42 0.78 17.25 -14.16
C GLN A 42 -0.75 17.29 -14.27
N MET A 43 -1.40 18.16 -13.50
CA MET A 43 -2.74 18.64 -13.83
C MET A 43 -2.65 19.40 -15.16
N THR A 44 -2.92 18.70 -16.26
CA THR A 44 -3.20 19.35 -17.54
C THR A 44 -4.71 19.43 -17.72
N GLY A 45 -5.16 20.60 -18.16
CA GLY A 45 -6.54 21.03 -18.23
C GLY A 45 -7.38 20.36 -19.33
N PRO A 46 -8.49 21.00 -19.73
CA PRO A 46 -9.75 20.37 -20.09
C PRO A 46 -9.76 19.79 -21.49
N GLY A 47 -10.19 18.53 -21.62
CA GLY A 47 -10.57 17.95 -22.91
C GLY A 47 -10.24 16.48 -23.07
N ASP A 48 -10.95 15.60 -22.37
CA ASP A 48 -10.96 14.17 -22.71
C ASP A 48 -12.23 13.82 -23.51
N PRO A 49 -12.10 13.04 -24.61
CA PRO A 49 -13.21 12.66 -25.48
C PRO A 49 -14.12 11.59 -24.85
N PRO A 50 -15.37 11.42 -25.32
CA PRO A 50 -16.37 10.59 -24.67
C PRO A 50 -16.06 9.10 -24.87
N GLY A 51 -15.41 8.48 -23.88
CA GLY A 51 -15.08 7.06 -23.85
C GLY A 51 -16.01 6.27 -22.94
N LYS A 52 -16.97 5.56 -23.55
CA LYS A 52 -17.73 4.40 -23.04
C LYS A 52 -18.34 4.49 -21.63
N ASN A 53 -19.63 4.82 -21.64
CA ASN A 53 -20.57 4.60 -20.55
C ASN A 53 -20.62 3.12 -20.12
N SER A 54 -19.94 2.76 -19.03
CA SER A 54 -20.62 2.00 -17.97
C SER A 54 -20.76 2.95 -16.80
N SER A 55 -21.99 3.41 -16.56
CA SER A 55 -22.34 4.27 -15.44
C SER A 55 -22.27 3.48 -14.12
N GLN A 56 -21.11 2.95 -13.77
CA GLN A 56 -20.79 2.73 -12.37
C GLN A 56 -20.71 4.12 -11.76
N GLN A 57 -21.56 4.36 -10.77
CA GLN A 57 -21.54 5.60 -10.01
C GLN A 57 -20.15 5.72 -9.38
N LYS A 58 -19.33 6.61 -9.96
CA LYS A 58 -17.94 6.85 -9.55
C LYS A 58 -17.93 7.08 -8.04
N GLN A 59 -17.21 6.23 -7.32
CA GLN A 59 -17.11 6.37 -5.89
C GLN A 59 -16.33 7.66 -5.55
N PRO A 60 -16.61 8.33 -4.42
CA PRO A 60 -15.92 9.58 -4.10
C PRO A 60 -14.40 9.45 -3.92
N TRP A 61 -13.91 8.24 -3.61
CA TRP A 61 -12.49 7.92 -3.49
C TRP A 61 -11.85 7.54 -4.82
N ASP A 62 -12.64 7.09 -5.79
CA ASP A 62 -12.20 6.60 -7.11
C ASP A 62 -11.96 7.82 -7.99
N LEU A 63 -10.71 8.27 -8.10
CA LEU A 63 -10.34 9.52 -8.77
C LEU A 63 -10.29 9.35 -10.29
N ASN A 64 -9.97 8.15 -10.78
CA ASN A 64 -9.81 7.86 -12.20
C ASN A 64 -11.04 7.17 -12.83
N GLY A 65 -11.96 6.63 -12.03
CA GLY A 65 -13.19 5.96 -12.47
C GLY A 65 -13.03 4.47 -12.82
N ASP A 66 -11.93 3.82 -12.44
CA ASP A 66 -11.65 2.41 -12.77
C ASP A 66 -12.19 1.41 -11.74
N GLY A 67 -12.69 1.90 -10.60
CA GLY A 67 -13.21 1.08 -9.50
C GLY A 67 -12.16 0.32 -8.70
N ILE A 68 -10.87 0.56 -8.95
CA ILE A 68 -9.72 -0.06 -8.28
C ILE A 68 -9.13 0.96 -7.32
N LEU A 69 -9.14 0.67 -6.02
CA LEU A 69 -8.51 1.59 -5.05
C LEU A 69 -6.98 1.52 -5.18
N GLN A 70 -6.40 2.57 -5.75
CA GLN A 70 -4.95 2.73 -5.89
C GLN A 70 -4.33 3.42 -4.68
N LYS A 71 -3.00 3.33 -4.53
CA LYS A 71 -2.32 3.88 -3.35
C LYS A 71 -2.52 5.38 -3.18
N ASN A 72 -2.44 6.14 -4.27
CA ASN A 72 -2.67 7.58 -4.31
C ASN A 72 -4.12 7.97 -3.96
N GLU A 73 -5.09 7.15 -4.33
CA GLU A 73 -6.51 7.35 -4.01
C GLU A 73 -6.78 7.04 -2.54
N ALA A 74 -6.21 5.95 -2.03
CA ALA A 74 -6.27 5.60 -0.61
C ALA A 74 -5.63 6.70 0.27
N ASP A 75 -4.52 7.28 -0.19
CA ASP A 75 -3.84 8.41 0.44
C ASP A 75 -4.64 9.70 0.40
N SER A 76 -5.18 10.03 -0.78
CA SER A 76 -6.03 11.19 -0.95
C SER A 76 -7.26 11.07 -0.05
N TRP A 77 -7.88 9.90 -0.01
CA TRP A 77 -9.04 9.64 0.84
C TRP A 77 -8.70 9.70 2.34
N TRP A 78 -7.52 9.20 2.74
CA TRP A 78 -7.05 9.36 4.12
C TRP A 78 -6.96 10.85 4.50
N LEU A 79 -6.51 11.72 3.58
CA LEU A 79 -6.40 13.16 3.80
C LEU A 79 -7.75 13.91 3.73
N THR A 80 -8.63 13.56 2.78
CA THR A 80 -9.81 14.38 2.43
C THR A 80 -11.15 13.72 2.75
N GLY A 81 -11.18 12.40 2.94
CA GLY A 81 -12.37 11.58 3.15
C GLY A 81 -12.98 11.68 4.54
N LYS A 82 -12.35 12.43 5.47
CA LYS A 82 -12.86 12.71 6.82
C LYS A 82 -13.17 11.44 7.65
N GLY A 83 -12.46 10.34 7.39
CA GLY A 83 -12.66 9.06 8.06
C GLY A 83 -13.91 8.30 7.61
N ALA A 84 -14.52 8.69 6.49
CA ALA A 84 -15.63 7.93 5.91
C ALA A 84 -15.12 6.61 5.34
N ASP A 85 -15.81 5.51 5.69
CA ASP A 85 -15.49 4.17 5.21
C ASP A 85 -15.74 4.06 3.70
N ILE A 86 -15.04 3.12 3.08
CA ILE A 86 -15.14 2.85 1.64
C ILE A 86 -15.43 1.38 1.37
N TRP A 87 -16.08 1.12 0.25
CA TRP A 87 -16.35 -0.23 -0.24
C TRP A 87 -15.60 -0.44 -1.55
N VAL A 88 -14.79 -1.50 -1.60
CA VAL A 88 -13.99 -1.87 -2.77
C VAL A 88 -14.42 -3.24 -3.28
N ASP A 89 -14.39 -3.44 -4.60
CA ASP A 89 -14.63 -4.76 -5.18
C ASP A 89 -13.34 -5.59 -5.14
N ASN A 90 -13.34 -6.61 -4.29
CA ASN A 90 -12.19 -7.49 -4.13
C ASN A 90 -11.86 -8.29 -5.39
N SER A 91 -12.82 -8.45 -6.32
CA SER A 91 -12.57 -9.13 -7.59
C SER A 91 -11.63 -8.36 -8.53
N LEU A 92 -11.44 -7.06 -8.29
CA LEU A 92 -10.55 -6.19 -9.05
C LEU A 92 -9.14 -6.09 -8.44
N ILE A 93 -8.93 -6.66 -7.26
CA ILE A 93 -7.64 -6.63 -6.56
C ILE A 93 -6.77 -7.78 -7.06
N ASP A 94 -5.56 -7.46 -7.52
CA ASP A 94 -4.60 -8.47 -7.95
C ASP A 94 -3.87 -9.08 -6.75
N TRP A 95 -4.38 -10.22 -6.29
CA TRP A 95 -3.78 -11.07 -5.26
C TRP A 95 -2.78 -12.09 -5.81
N THR A 96 -2.32 -11.93 -7.07
CA THR A 96 -1.32 -12.82 -7.65
C THR A 96 -0.05 -12.80 -6.81
N GLY A 97 0.44 -13.99 -6.43
CA GLY A 97 1.61 -14.17 -5.57
C GLY A 97 1.28 -14.37 -4.09
N LEU A 98 0.03 -14.13 -3.66
CA LEU A 98 -0.39 -14.50 -2.31
C LEU A 98 -0.47 -16.03 -2.18
N GLU A 99 0.29 -16.59 -1.25
CA GLU A 99 0.27 -18.02 -0.95
C GLU A 99 -0.58 -18.33 0.30
N MET A 100 -1.32 -19.44 0.25
CA MET A 100 -2.09 -19.92 1.41
C MET A 100 -1.12 -20.54 2.44
N PRO A 101 -1.10 -20.05 3.69
CA PRO A 101 -0.31 -20.70 4.73
C PRO A 101 -0.83 -22.10 5.00
N LEU A 102 -0.02 -23.11 4.67
CA LEU A 102 -0.39 -24.53 4.76
C LEU A 102 -0.81 -24.96 6.18
N ASN A 103 -0.24 -24.30 7.20
CA ASN A 103 -0.44 -24.65 8.61
C ASN A 103 -1.67 -23.98 9.25
N THR A 104 -2.39 -23.12 8.53
CA THR A 104 -3.55 -22.42 9.08
C THR A 104 -4.82 -23.25 8.91
N SER A 105 -5.49 -23.67 9.98
CA SER A 105 -6.74 -24.44 9.87
C SER A 105 -7.87 -23.65 9.20
N ILE A 106 -8.81 -24.36 8.56
CA ILE A 106 -10.05 -23.74 8.04
C ILE A 106 -10.80 -23.06 9.19
N GLY A 107 -11.35 -21.87 8.93
CA GLY A 107 -12.01 -21.00 9.90
C GLY A 107 -11.05 -20.17 10.76
N LYS A 108 -9.73 -20.28 10.56
CA LYS A 108 -8.74 -19.46 11.26
C LYS A 108 -8.28 -18.28 10.40
N THR A 109 -7.91 -17.21 11.09
CA THR A 109 -7.36 -16.00 10.50
C THR A 109 -5.86 -16.14 10.28
N PHE A 110 -5.39 -15.63 9.15
CA PHE A 110 -3.97 -15.37 8.90
C PHE A 110 -3.82 -13.97 8.32
N SER A 111 -2.62 -13.41 8.40
CA SER A 111 -2.31 -12.08 7.88
C SER A 111 -1.06 -12.13 7.02
N ILE A 112 -0.99 -11.28 6.00
CA ILE A 112 0.27 -11.04 5.30
C ILE A 112 1.04 -9.93 6.01
N ASP A 113 2.28 -10.20 6.38
CA ASP A 113 3.15 -9.15 6.91
C ASP A 113 3.45 -8.14 5.79
N THR A 114 3.41 -6.83 6.10
CA THR A 114 3.60 -5.76 5.10
C THR A 114 4.87 -5.94 4.26
N HIS A 115 5.99 -6.35 4.87
CA HIS A 115 7.24 -6.57 4.13
C HIS A 115 7.15 -7.74 3.14
N THR A 116 6.45 -8.82 3.49
CA THR A 116 6.20 -9.96 2.63
C THR A 116 5.28 -9.58 1.47
N ALA A 117 4.28 -8.73 1.73
CA ALA A 117 3.41 -8.21 0.69
C ALA A 117 4.18 -7.50 -0.43
N PHE A 118 5.20 -6.70 -0.10
CA PHE A 118 6.04 -6.02 -1.11
C PHE A 118 7.00 -6.94 -1.88
N VAL A 119 7.22 -8.17 -1.41
CA VAL A 119 8.02 -9.18 -2.12
C VAL A 119 7.12 -9.99 -3.05
N ASP A 120 5.94 -10.37 -2.57
CA ASP A 120 5.12 -11.39 -3.22
C ASP A 120 4.00 -10.82 -4.08
N LEU A 121 3.50 -9.61 -3.77
CA LEU A 121 2.35 -9.00 -4.46
C LEU A 121 2.77 -7.87 -5.41
N PRO A 122 1.95 -7.55 -6.42
CA PRO A 122 2.10 -6.33 -7.20
C PRO A 122 2.20 -5.09 -6.29
N TYR A 123 3.00 -4.11 -6.70
CA TYR A 123 3.27 -2.91 -5.89
C TYR A 123 2.00 -2.18 -5.43
N GLU A 124 1.03 -1.97 -6.32
CA GLU A 124 -0.24 -1.31 -5.97
C GLU A 124 -1.02 -2.11 -4.91
N THR A 125 -1.08 -3.44 -5.05
CA THR A 125 -1.73 -4.30 -4.06
C THR A 125 -0.98 -4.25 -2.72
N ALA A 126 0.35 -4.38 -2.75
CA ALA A 126 1.18 -4.39 -1.55
C ALA A 126 1.12 -3.06 -0.79
N SER A 127 1.13 -1.93 -1.49
CA SER A 127 1.15 -0.60 -0.89
C SER A 127 -0.22 -0.18 -0.33
N THR A 128 -1.31 -0.65 -0.93
CA THR A 128 -2.68 -0.31 -0.48
C THR A 128 -3.23 -1.33 0.52
N TYR A 129 -2.92 -2.61 0.35
CA TYR A 129 -3.50 -3.73 1.12
C TYR A 129 -2.46 -4.52 1.94
N GLY A 130 -1.20 -4.06 1.99
CA GLY A 130 -0.15 -4.70 2.77
C GLY A 130 -0.46 -4.69 4.27
N GLY A 131 -0.58 -5.88 4.88
CA GLY A 131 -1.05 -6.02 6.26
C GLY A 131 -2.49 -6.52 6.39
N THR A 132 -3.16 -6.78 5.26
CA THR A 132 -4.51 -7.36 5.24
C THR A 132 -4.54 -8.73 5.93
N SER A 133 -5.68 -9.02 6.56
CA SER A 133 -5.97 -10.31 7.19
C SER A 133 -7.06 -11.06 6.42
N PHE A 134 -7.02 -12.37 6.50
CA PHE A 134 -7.87 -13.28 5.75
C PHE A 134 -8.38 -14.39 6.68
N VAL A 135 -9.61 -14.84 6.48
CA VAL A 135 -10.13 -16.08 7.09
C VAL A 135 -10.02 -17.20 6.07
N ARG A 136 -9.33 -18.29 6.40
CA ARG A 136 -9.32 -19.49 5.54
C ARG A 136 -10.72 -20.09 5.48
N THR A 137 -11.34 -20.13 4.30
CA THR A 137 -12.71 -20.67 4.10
C THR A 137 -12.71 -22.08 3.54
N GLY A 138 -11.60 -22.52 2.95
CA GLY A 138 -11.45 -23.84 2.37
C GLY A 138 -9.98 -24.20 2.15
N GLU A 139 -9.73 -25.30 1.43
CA GLU A 139 -8.36 -25.76 1.19
C GLU A 139 -7.52 -24.72 0.42
N ARG A 140 -8.12 -24.11 -0.60
CA ARG A 140 -7.52 -23.09 -1.49
C ARG A 140 -8.38 -21.83 -1.61
N THR A 141 -9.16 -21.52 -0.58
CA THR A 141 -10.02 -20.34 -0.55
C THR A 141 -9.88 -19.61 0.76
N ALA A 142 -9.93 -18.29 0.71
CA ALA A 142 -10.04 -17.44 1.88
C ALA A 142 -11.02 -16.30 1.64
N SER A 143 -11.51 -15.72 2.71
CA SER A 143 -12.25 -14.46 2.69
C SER A 143 -11.35 -13.36 3.21
N VAL A 144 -11.21 -12.27 2.45
CA VAL A 144 -10.57 -11.04 2.91
C VAL A 144 -11.40 -10.46 4.06
N ILE A 145 -10.73 -9.96 5.09
CA ILE A 145 -11.35 -9.28 6.24
C ILE A 145 -11.21 -7.77 6.04
N ASP A 146 -12.26 -7.03 6.38
CA ASP A 146 -12.24 -5.57 6.43
C ASP A 146 -11.01 -5.06 7.18
N GLN A 147 -10.38 -4.03 6.62
CA GLN A 147 -9.12 -3.53 7.14
C GLN A 147 -9.18 -2.04 7.43
N LYS A 148 -8.52 -1.65 8.52
CA LYS A 148 -8.33 -0.25 8.84
C LYS A 148 -7.15 0.30 8.03
N TYR A 149 -7.40 1.33 7.23
CA TYR A 149 -6.33 2.06 6.54
C TYR A 149 -5.77 3.13 7.49
N HIS A 150 -4.48 3.01 7.84
CA HIS A 150 -3.88 3.85 8.87
C HIS A 150 -2.36 4.00 8.72
N TYR A 151 -1.82 5.08 9.28
CA TYR A 151 -0.37 5.38 9.28
C TYR A 151 0.28 5.23 10.66
N ASP A 152 -0.25 4.34 11.52
CA ASP A 152 0.30 4.20 12.87
C ASP A 152 1.67 3.50 12.86
N TYR A 153 2.58 4.09 13.63
CA TYR A 153 3.88 3.52 13.94
C TYR A 153 3.77 2.52 15.09
N ARG A 154 4.56 1.44 15.00
CA ARG A 154 4.72 0.46 16.08
C ARG A 154 5.92 0.82 16.96
N PRO A 155 6.04 0.30 18.19
CA PRO A 155 7.27 0.43 18.96
C PRO A 155 8.48 -0.14 18.19
N ASN A 156 9.62 0.56 18.22
CA ASN A 156 10.88 0.17 17.57
C ASN A 156 11.60 -0.96 18.33
N ASN A 157 10.89 -2.06 18.64
CA ASN A 157 11.40 -3.20 19.40
C ASN A 157 11.84 -4.38 18.53
N SER A 158 11.73 -4.28 17.20
CA SER A 158 12.20 -5.30 16.27
C SER A 158 12.60 -4.67 14.94
N VAL A 159 13.52 -5.32 14.21
CA VAL A 159 13.94 -4.90 12.86
C VAL A 159 12.73 -4.81 11.93
N LYS A 160 11.79 -5.75 12.03
CA LYS A 160 10.52 -5.74 11.28
C LYS A 160 9.71 -4.47 11.54
N ASN A 161 9.59 -4.05 12.80
CA ASN A 161 8.85 -2.83 13.13
C ASN A 161 9.57 -1.56 12.67
N VAL A 162 10.90 -1.51 12.73
CA VAL A 162 11.69 -0.38 12.21
C VAL A 162 11.51 -0.23 10.70
N ILE A 163 11.62 -1.33 9.94
CA ILE A 163 11.42 -1.30 8.49
C ILE A 163 9.99 -0.89 8.14
N ARG A 164 8.97 -1.46 8.80
CA ARG A 164 7.57 -1.06 8.62
C ARG A 164 7.38 0.43 8.90
N ASN A 165 7.89 0.92 10.03
CA ASN A 165 7.74 2.33 10.41
C ASN A 165 8.39 3.27 9.40
N PHE A 166 9.56 2.91 8.87
CA PHE A 166 10.21 3.66 7.80
C PHE A 166 9.36 3.69 6.52
N MET A 167 8.85 2.54 6.07
CA MET A 167 7.98 2.46 4.90
C MET A 167 6.68 3.26 5.09
N ASN A 168 6.07 3.17 6.28
CA ASN A 168 4.90 3.99 6.63
C ASN A 168 5.23 5.48 6.63
N TRP A 169 6.39 5.89 7.18
CA TRP A 169 6.81 7.29 7.20
C TRP A 169 7.08 7.82 5.79
N TYR A 170 7.76 7.03 4.97
CA TYR A 170 8.11 7.38 3.59
C TYR A 170 6.88 7.42 2.66
N GLY A 171 5.97 6.46 2.80
CA GLY A 171 4.75 6.35 1.99
C GLY A 171 3.58 7.18 2.50
N LYS A 172 3.71 7.85 3.65
CA LYS A 172 2.66 8.70 4.21
C LYS A 172 2.52 9.97 3.37
N PRO A 173 1.31 10.30 2.89
CA PRO A 173 1.11 11.52 2.14
C PRO A 173 1.32 12.72 3.08
N SER A 174 2.12 13.68 2.62
CA SER A 174 2.27 14.98 3.27
C SER A 174 1.95 16.05 2.25
N LEU A 175 0.93 16.87 2.51
CA LEU A 175 0.63 17.99 1.63
C LEU A 175 1.71 19.08 1.79
N PRO A 176 2.26 19.60 0.68
CA PRO A 176 3.20 20.71 0.73
C PRO A 176 2.51 21.97 1.27
N TRP A 177 3.30 22.77 1.97
CA TRP A 177 2.87 23.96 2.70
C TRP A 177 2.50 25.12 1.77
N PRO A 178 1.32 25.73 1.98
CA PRO A 178 1.30 27.19 2.07
C PRO A 178 0.55 27.67 3.33
N ASN A 179 1.15 28.64 4.03
CA ASN A 179 0.49 29.58 4.94
C ASN A 179 -0.11 29.06 6.27
N ASN A 180 0.71 28.56 7.20
CA ASN A 180 0.37 28.47 8.64
C ASN A 180 -0.90 27.69 9.04
N ILE A 181 -1.44 26.84 8.18
CA ILE A 181 -2.53 25.92 8.54
C ILE A 181 -1.90 24.65 9.16
N PRO A 182 -2.41 24.13 10.29
CA PRO A 182 -1.93 22.87 10.85
C PRO A 182 -1.94 21.77 9.79
N ARG A 183 -0.90 20.92 9.77
CA ARG A 183 -0.79 19.76 8.85
C ARG A 183 -2.16 19.08 8.77
N LEU A 184 -2.68 18.91 7.55
CA LEU A 184 -3.81 18.01 7.34
C LEU A 184 -3.38 16.63 7.83
N GLN A 185 -3.78 16.31 9.06
CA GLN A 185 -3.68 14.97 9.60
C GLN A 185 -4.83 14.22 8.97
N GLY A 186 -4.49 13.25 8.13
CA GLY A 186 -5.53 12.37 7.62
C GLY A 186 -6.17 11.57 8.75
N VAL A 187 -7.37 11.09 8.45
CA VAL A 187 -8.22 10.36 9.38
C VAL A 187 -8.31 8.94 8.85
N ASP A 188 -7.98 7.98 9.72
CA ASP A 188 -8.11 6.57 9.39
C ASP A 188 -9.56 6.22 9.03
N TYR A 189 -9.73 5.24 8.16
CA TYR A 189 -11.04 4.76 7.71
C TYR A 189 -11.01 3.24 7.53
N MET A 190 -12.19 2.62 7.45
CA MET A 190 -12.34 1.21 7.15
C MET A 190 -12.49 0.98 5.64
N ILE A 191 -11.79 -0.04 5.15
CA ILE A 191 -11.98 -0.59 3.81
C ILE A 191 -12.82 -1.85 3.96
N HIS A 192 -14.02 -1.82 3.38
CA HIS A 192 -14.94 -2.94 3.30
C HIS A 192 -14.81 -3.64 1.95
N TYR A 193 -14.78 -4.97 1.95
CA TYR A 193 -14.61 -5.76 0.74
C TYR A 193 -15.94 -6.33 0.24
N GLN A 194 -16.35 -5.92 -0.97
CA GLN A 194 -17.36 -6.63 -1.74
C GLN A 194 -16.72 -7.86 -2.38
N ASN A 195 -17.46 -8.97 -2.50
CA ASN A 195 -16.94 -10.24 -3.02
C ASN A 195 -15.67 -10.74 -2.31
N PRO A 196 -15.68 -10.88 -0.97
CA PRO A 196 -14.45 -11.03 -0.20
C PRO A 196 -13.73 -12.37 -0.43
N GLN A 197 -14.32 -13.32 -1.16
CA GLN A 197 -13.72 -14.62 -1.43
C GLN A 197 -12.59 -14.50 -2.46
N ILE A 198 -11.42 -15.03 -2.13
CA ILE A 198 -10.27 -15.22 -3.02
C ILE A 198 -9.99 -16.72 -3.21
N LYS A 199 -9.47 -17.06 -4.39
CA LYS A 199 -9.05 -18.43 -4.75
C LYS A 199 -7.56 -18.44 -5.01
N PHE A 200 -6.86 -19.34 -4.33
CA PHE A 200 -5.43 -19.56 -4.47
C PHE A 200 -5.18 -20.54 -5.63
N LYS A 201 -4.11 -20.33 -6.38
CA LYS A 201 -3.70 -21.23 -7.48
C LYS A 201 -3.19 -22.57 -6.96
#